data_AF-A0A2G6QB27-F1
#
_entry.id   AF-A0A2G6QB27-F1
#
_cell.length_a   1.000
_cell.length_b   1.000
_cell.length_c   1.000
_cell.angle_alpha   90.00
_cell.angle_beta   90.00
_cell.angle_gamma   90.00
#
_symmetry.space_group_name_H-M   'P 1'
#
loop_
_entity.id
_entity.type
_entity.pdbx_description
1 polymer ?
#
loop_
_entity_poly.entity_id
_entity_poly.type
_entity_poly.pdbx_seq_one_letter_code
_entity_poly.pdbx_strand_id
1 'polypeptide(L)' 'MLIDERSANETEEVEHGMLVGSFVQTLPDREMIVWDMYSNHMSQDSIGNKVGVSQTQVSRILKRINERAADFGRAQGVAK' A
#
# COMPACT_ATOMS: atom_id res chain seq x y z
N MET A 1 -20.74 3.49 31.33
CA MET A 1 -20.34 4.23 30.12
C MET A 1 -19.49 3.27 29.29
N LEU A 2 -20.16 2.42 28.49
CA LEU A 2 -19.51 1.54 27.53
C LEU A 2 -19.25 2.41 26.30
N ILE A 3 -18.09 3.07 26.27
CA ILE A 3 -17.58 3.60 25.01
C ILE A 3 -17.23 2.33 24.23
N ASP A 4 -18.13 1.97 23.34
CA ASP A 4 -18.18 0.76 22.54
C ASP A 4 -16.80 0.47 21.92
N GLU A 5 -16.17 -0.63 22.33
CA GLU A 5 -14.95 -1.15 21.70
C GLU A 5 -15.15 -1.32 20.18
N ARG A 6 -16.40 -1.53 19.73
CA ARG A 6 -16.79 -1.52 18.31
C ARG A 6 -16.58 -0.18 17.62
N SER A 7 -16.92 0.93 18.28
CA SER A 7 -16.79 2.27 17.69
C SER A 7 -15.32 2.69 17.59
N ALA A 8 -14.49 2.27 18.54
CA ALA A 8 -13.05 2.46 18.46
C ALA A 8 -12.44 1.70 17.26
N ASN A 9 -12.87 0.45 17.05
CA ASN A 9 -12.39 -0.40 15.96
C ASN A 9 -12.77 0.14 14.57
N GLU A 10 -14.00 0.62 14.40
CA GLU A 10 -14.46 1.26 13.14
C GLU A 10 -13.70 2.55 12.83
N THR A 11 -13.37 3.34 13.86
CA THR A 11 -12.61 4.58 13.68
C THR A 11 -11.16 4.28 13.26
N GLU A 12 -10.54 3.26 13.86
CA GLU A 12 -9.18 2.82 13.53
C GLU A 12 -9.09 2.27 12.08
N GLU A 13 -10.10 1.53 11.62
CA GLU A 13 -10.17 1.06 10.23
C GLU A 13 -10.27 2.21 9.22
N VAL A 14 -11.07 3.24 9.53
CA VAL A 14 -11.22 4.43 8.68
C VAL A 14 -9.92 5.24 8.63
N GLU A 15 -9.27 5.43 9.78
CA GLU A 15 -7.98 6.12 9.87
C GLU A 15 -6.88 5.37 9.11
N HIS A 16 -6.81 4.05 9.28
CA HIS A 16 -5.86 3.20 8.55
C HIS A 16 -6.13 3.23 7.03
N GLY A 17 -7.41 3.17 6.62
CA GLY A 17 -7.80 3.30 5.22
C GLY A 17 -7.40 4.66 4.62
N MET A 18 -7.58 5.74 5.37
CA MET A 18 -7.17 7.09 4.95
C MET A 18 -5.64 7.20 4.83
N LEU A 19 -4.90 6.61 5.76
CA LEU A 19 -3.44 6.59 5.75
C LEU A 19 -2.90 5.82 4.53
N VAL A 20 -3.44 4.63 4.26
CA VAL A 20 -3.07 3.82 3.09
C VAL A 20 -3.40 4.57 1.79
N GLY A 21 -4.59 5.16 1.71
CA GLY A 21 -4.99 5.97 0.56
C GLY A 21 -4.06 7.16 0.31
N SER A 22 -3.68 7.86 1.38
CA SER A 22 -2.72 8.97 1.33
C SER A 22 -1.34 8.52 0.86
N PHE A 23 -0.87 7.37 1.36
CA PHE A 23 0.41 6.79 0.91
C PHE A 23 0.40 6.46 -0.57
N VAL A 24 -0.65 5.78 -1.07
CA VAL A 24 -0.76 5.38 -2.49
C VAL A 24 -0.71 6.59 -3.42
N GLN A 25 -1.28 7.73 -3.02
CA GLN A 25 -1.22 8.98 -3.78
C GLN A 25 0.19 9.58 -3.89
N THR A 26 1.13 9.18 -3.03
CA THR A 26 2.54 9.61 -3.12
C THR A 26 3.38 8.78 -4.09
N LEU A 27 2.85 7.62 -4.55
CA LEU A 27 3.57 6.74 -5.45
C LEU A 27 3.64 7.33 -6.86
N PRO A 28 4.78 7.20 -7.57
CA PRO A 28 4.82 7.44 -9.01
C PRO A 28 3.78 6.59 -9.75
N ASP A 29 3.24 7.08 -10.86
CA ASP A 29 2.16 6.43 -11.63
C ASP A 29 2.38 4.93 -11.85
N ARG A 30 3.62 4.56 -12.20
CA ARG A 30 3.98 3.16 -12.46
C ARG A 30 3.98 2.29 -11.21
N GLU A 31 4.42 2.83 -10.07
CA GLU A 31 4.38 2.15 -8.79
C GLU A 31 2.94 2.01 -8.30
N MET A 32 2.10 3.04 -8.50
CA MET A 32 0.67 3.01 -8.19
C MET A 32 -0.08 1.93 -8.99
N ILE A 33 0.14 1.83 -10.32
CA ILE A 33 -0.48 0.79 -11.16
C ILE A 33 -0.04 -0.62 -10.72
N VAL A 34 1.25 -0.80 -10.41
CA VAL A 34 1.77 -2.10 -9.94
C VAL A 34 1.18 -2.44 -8.57
N TRP A 35 1.06 -1.45 -7.67
CA TRP A 35 0.44 -1.63 -6.37
C TRP A 35 -1.03 -2.04 -6.50
N ASP A 36 -1.82 -1.33 -7.31
CA ASP A 36 -3.25 -1.63 -7.53
C ASP A 36 -3.45 -3.07 -8.03
N MET A 37 -2.69 -3.50 -9.04
CA MET A 37 -2.80 -4.88 -9.53
C MET A 37 -2.38 -5.91 -8.47
N TYR A 38 -1.33 -5.61 -7.71
CA TYR A 38 -0.86 -6.50 -6.64
C TYR A 38 -1.85 -6.59 -5.47
N SER A 39 -2.46 -5.47 -5.05
CA SER A 39 -3.51 -5.46 -4.02
C SER A 39 -4.78 -6.17 -4.48
N ASN A 40 -5.03 -6.21 -5.80
CA ASN A 40 -6.07 -7.04 -6.41
C ASN A 40 -5.63 -8.51 -6.64
N HIS A 41 -4.63 -8.98 -5.89
CA HIS A 41 -4.14 -10.36 -5.88
C HIS A 41 -3.60 -10.90 -7.21
N MET A 42 -3.18 -10.02 -8.13
CA MET A 42 -2.53 -10.47 -9.35
C MET A 42 -1.12 -11.00 -9.08
N SER A 43 -0.74 -12.08 -9.79
CA SER A 43 0.64 -12.59 -9.72
C SER A 43 1.63 -11.59 -10.32
N GLN A 44 2.85 -11.55 -9.78
CA GLN A 44 3.89 -10.63 -10.29
C GLN A 44 4.26 -10.88 -11.75
N ASP A 45 4.12 -12.12 -12.23
CA ASP A 45 4.31 -12.46 -13.63
C ASP A 45 3.19 -11.87 -14.51
N SER A 46 1.93 -12.04 -14.11
CA SER A 46 0.78 -11.44 -14.79
C SER A 46 0.84 -9.91 -14.82
N ILE A 47 1.29 -9.30 -13.72
CA ILE A 47 1.51 -7.85 -13.65
C ILE A 47 2.61 -7.44 -14.64
N GLY A 48 3.75 -8.16 -14.64
CA GLY A 48 4.85 -7.91 -15.56
C GLY A 48 4.40 -7.94 -17.01
N ASN A 49 3.64 -8.97 -17.39
CA ASN A 49 3.06 -9.11 -18.72
C ASN A 49 2.10 -7.95 -19.08
N LYS A 50 1.31 -7.44 -18.12
CA LYS A 50 0.41 -6.29 -18.35
C LYS A 50 1.13 -4.95 -18.47
N VAL A 51 2.17 -4.73 -17.68
CA VAL A 51 2.89 -3.43 -17.62
C VAL A 51 4.19 -3.42 -18.45
N GLY A 52 4.44 -4.48 -19.21
CA GLY A 52 5.53 -4.58 -20.18
C GLY A 52 6.93 -4.76 -19.58
N VAL A 53 7.05 -5.48 -18.45
CA VAL A 53 8.34 -5.75 -17.78
C VAL A 53 8.44 -7.15 -17.20
N SER A 54 9.65 -7.57 -16.81
CA SER A 54 9.83 -8.88 -16.20
C SER A 54 9.23 -8.97 -14.79
N GLN A 55 8.88 -10.20 -14.39
CA GLN A 55 8.46 -10.51 -13.02
C GLN A 55 9.48 -10.00 -11.98
N THR A 56 10.79 -10.14 -12.25
CA THR A 56 11.84 -9.64 -11.35
C THR A 56 11.81 -8.11 -11.23
N GLN A 57 11.48 -7.39 -12.29
CA GLN A 57 11.30 -5.94 -12.22
C GLN A 57 10.08 -5.56 -11.37
N VAL A 58 8.97 -6.30 -11.49
CA VAL A 58 7.80 -6.14 -10.61
C VAL A 58 8.16 -6.38 -9.15
N SER A 59 8.90 -7.46 -8.84
CA SER A 59 9.39 -7.74 -7.49
C SER A 59 10.20 -6.57 -6.90
N ARG A 60 11.10 -5.98 -7.70
CA ARG A 60 11.89 -4.81 -7.28
C ARG A 60 11.03 -3.57 -7.05
N ILE A 61 9.99 -3.36 -7.86
CA ILE A 61 9.03 -2.27 -7.67
C ILE A 61 8.29 -2.44 -6.35
N LEU A 62 7.74 -3.63 -6.08
CA LEU A 62 7.05 -3.92 -4.82
C LEU A 62 7.95 -3.74 -3.61
N LYS A 63 9.22 -4.15 -3.70
CA LYS A 63 10.20 -3.91 -2.63
C LYS A 63 10.37 -2.42 -2.35
N ARG A 64 10.51 -1.58 -3.38
CA ARG A 64 10.63 -0.11 -3.22
C ARG A 64 9.36 0.51 -2.62
N ILE A 65 8.19 0.02 -3.01
CA ILE A 65 6.91 0.48 -2.43
C ILE A 65 6.88 0.17 -0.93
N ASN A 66 7.28 -1.02 -0.51
CA ASN A 66 7.37 -1.37 0.91
C ASN A 66 8.37 -0.50 1.69
N GLU A 67 9.53 -0.21 1.10
CA GLU A 67 10.53 0.70 1.68
C GLU A 67 9.94 2.11 1.86
N ARG A 68 9.29 2.65 0.82
CA ARG A 68 8.59 3.94 0.87
C ARG A 68 7.46 3.95 1.89
N ALA A 69 6.71 2.86 2.02
CA ALA A 69 5.62 2.73 2.99
C ALA A 69 6.16 2.80 4.43
N ALA A 70 7.29 2.13 4.68
CA ALA A 70 7.97 2.21 5.97
C ALA A 70 8.45 3.64 6.28
N ASP A 71 9.06 4.31 5.29
CA ASP A 71 9.51 5.71 5.43
C ASP A 71 8.33 6.66 5.70
N PHE A 72 7.24 6.49 4.94
CA PHE A 72 6.01 7.25 5.09
C PHE A 72 5.40 7.04 6.48
N GLY A 73 5.30 5.79 6.93
CA GLY A 73 4.80 5.46 8.27
C GLY A 73 5.64 6.07 9.39
N ARG A 74 6.97 6.10 9.25
CA ARG A 74 7.85 6.78 10.22
C ARG A 74 7.63 8.29 10.23
N ALA A 75 7.45 8.91 9.06
CA ALA A 75 7.16 10.34 8.95
C ALA A 75 5.80 10.74 9.55
N GLN A 76 4.81 9.84 9.49
CA GLN A 76 3.48 10.03 10.08
C GLN A 76 3.41 9.63 11.57
N GLY A 77 4.50 9.12 12.17
CA GLY A 77 4.54 8.71 13.57
C GLY A 77 3.82 7.40 13.89
N VAL A 78 3.40 6.64 12.86
CA VAL A 78 2.66 5.38 12.97
C VAL A 78 3.55 4.14 12.88
N ALA A 79 4.76 4.27 12.34
CA ALA A 79 5.77 3.20 12.36
C ALA A 79 6.99 3.63 13.20
N LYS A 80 7.50 2.72 14.05
CA LYS A 80 8.74 2.90 14.83
C LYS A 80 9.93 2.25 14.14
#